data_AF-A0A7V5VBF4-F1
#
_entry.id   AF-A0A7V5VBF4-F1
#
_cell.length_a   1.000
_cell.length_b   1.000
_cell.length_c   1.000
_cell.angle_alpha   90.00
_cell.angle_beta   90.00
_cell.angle_gamma   90.00
#
_symmetry.space_group_name_H-M   'P 1'
#
loop_
_entity.id
_entity.type
_entity.pdbx_description
1 polymer ?
#
loop_
_entity_poly.entity_id
_entity_poly.type
_entity_poly.pdbx_seq_one_letter_code
_entity_poly.pdbx_strand_id
1 'polypeptide(L)'
;MKKRFGNIFLAFAMSLFLISGMAYGANANKGSKTAKLTGTSDFRVTAERVNKTLVNVGQVAMWVRANGETAREPGGDSGLFFPRGSTPTTAAIFADGFIYGGKVNDGISPAIRVGGSTYSPGMVPGAIVQKGVGEDRAEADRIWRVRRDYATANLRQDAAELFQVRAAEVTDAMIADVRELYKSDWKDWPADKGAPFYDADGDGQYNP
;
A
#
# COMPACT_ATOMS: atom_id res chain seq x y z
N MET A 1 7.96 -69.81 44.68
CA MET A 1 6.89 -70.83 44.66
C MET A 1 5.57 -70.12 44.34
N LYS A 2 4.87 -70.50 43.25
CA LYS A 2 3.47 -70.18 42.85
C LYS A 2 3.14 -68.67 42.58
N LYS A 3 2.99 -68.24 41.31
CA LYS A 3 1.74 -68.19 40.46
C LYS A 3 0.60 -67.41 41.12
N ARG A 4 -0.25 -66.60 40.49
CA ARG A 4 -0.52 -65.98 39.16
C ARG A 4 -1.81 -65.14 39.40
N PHE A 5 -2.15 -64.21 38.51
CA PHE A 5 -3.50 -63.68 38.12
C PHE A 5 -3.32 -62.19 37.82
N GLY A 6 -3.68 -61.61 36.68
CA GLY A 6 -4.59 -62.00 35.60
C GLY A 6 -5.35 -60.73 35.19
N ASN A 7 -5.18 -60.30 33.93
CA ASN A 7 -5.70 -59.07 33.32
C ASN A 7 -7.19 -58.78 33.55
N ILE A 8 -7.56 -57.49 33.72
CA ILE A 8 -8.88 -56.96 33.37
C ILE A 8 -8.72 -55.60 32.67
N PHE A 9 -9.19 -55.56 31.42
CA PHE A 9 -9.47 -54.40 30.57
C PHE A 9 -10.64 -53.57 31.15
N LEU A 10 -10.59 -52.24 31.10
CA LEU A 10 -11.72 -51.44 30.58
C LEU A 10 -11.33 -49.98 30.30
N ALA A 11 -11.59 -49.54 29.07
CA ALA A 11 -11.51 -48.17 28.62
C ALA A 11 -12.76 -47.39 29.05
N PHE A 12 -12.59 -46.13 29.45
CA PHE A 12 -13.66 -45.15 29.50
C PHE A 12 -13.15 -43.84 28.88
N ALA A 13 -13.64 -43.56 27.66
CA ALA A 13 -13.58 -42.26 27.05
C ALA A 13 -14.96 -41.61 27.22
N MET A 14 -15.04 -40.40 27.79
CA MET A 14 -16.01 -39.36 27.43
C MET A 14 -15.69 -38.03 28.13
N SER A 15 -15.15 -37.12 27.32
CA SER A 15 -15.45 -35.68 27.18
C SER A 15 -16.09 -34.91 28.35
N LEU A 16 -15.42 -33.86 28.83
CA LEU A 16 -16.09 -32.67 29.38
C LEU A 16 -15.21 -31.40 29.22
N PHE A 17 -15.68 -30.50 28.35
CA PHE A 17 -15.47 -29.04 28.27
C PHE A 17 -14.08 -28.42 28.54
N LEU A 18 -13.39 -28.05 27.45
CA LEU A 18 -12.38 -26.99 27.44
C LEU A 18 -13.07 -25.62 27.53
N ILE A 19 -13.10 -25.03 28.72
CA ILE A 19 -13.21 -23.58 28.89
C ILE A 19 -11.79 -23.08 29.14
N SER A 20 -11.02 -22.83 28.07
CA SER A 20 -9.83 -21.98 28.20
C SER A 20 -10.28 -20.54 28.08
N GLY A 21 -10.37 -19.87 29.23
CA GLY A 21 -10.52 -18.43 29.31
C GLY A 21 -9.46 -17.74 28.45
N MET A 22 -9.91 -17.06 27.40
CA MET A 22 -9.06 -16.16 26.65
C MET A 22 -8.80 -14.96 27.56
N ALA A 23 -7.67 -15.01 28.26
CA ALA A 23 -7.17 -13.85 28.99
C ALA A 23 -6.94 -12.73 27.98
N TYR A 24 -7.81 -11.71 28.01
CA TYR A 24 -7.50 -10.40 27.46
C TYR A 24 -6.33 -9.84 28.25
N GLY A 25 -5.12 -10.07 27.73
CA GLY A 25 -3.92 -9.40 28.20
C GLY A 25 -4.00 -7.92 27.83
N ALA A 26 -4.53 -7.11 28.75
CA ALA A 26 -4.28 -5.69 28.77
C ALA A 26 -2.76 -5.48 28.92
N ASN A 27 -2.05 -5.27 27.81
CA ASN A 27 -0.67 -4.82 27.89
C ASN A 27 -0.66 -3.33 28.20
N ALA A 28 -0.49 -3.07 29.49
CA ALA A 28 -0.04 -1.82 30.04
C ALA A 28 1.21 -1.30 29.29
N ASN A 29 1.11 -0.05 28.84
CA ASN A 29 2.17 0.95 28.79
C ASN A 29 3.62 0.39 28.68
N LYS A 30 4.00 -0.04 27.47
CA LYS A 30 5.42 0.00 27.07
C LYS A 30 5.67 1.41 26.54
N GLY A 31 6.55 2.13 27.23
CA GLY A 31 6.80 3.56 27.04
C GLY A 31 6.90 4.00 25.58
N SER A 32 6.46 5.23 25.35
CA SER A 32 6.63 6.02 24.13
C SER A 32 8.04 5.84 23.56
N LYS A 33 8.19 4.83 22.70
CA LYS A 33 9.22 4.85 21.68
C LYS A 33 8.66 5.75 20.61
N THR A 34 9.12 6.99 20.58
CA THR A 34 9.06 7.81 19.37
C THR A 34 9.70 6.95 18.30
N ALA A 35 8.87 6.28 17.49
CA ALA A 35 9.33 5.49 16.38
C ALA A 35 9.91 6.48 15.40
N LYS A 36 11.22 6.73 15.51
CA LYS A 36 12.00 7.17 14.36
C LYS A 36 11.82 6.03 13.38
N LEU A 37 10.92 6.21 12.41
CA LEU A 37 10.80 5.36 11.24
C LEU A 37 12.14 5.44 10.53
N THR A 38 13.07 4.58 10.92
CA THR A 38 14.23 4.23 10.12
C THR A 38 13.66 3.57 8.89
N GLY A 39 13.55 4.35 7.81
CA GLY A 39 13.00 3.92 6.55
C GLY A 39 13.58 2.57 6.15
N THR A 40 12.70 1.69 5.68
CA THR A 40 13.11 0.73 4.66
C THR A 40 13.85 1.53 3.59
N SER A 41 15.06 1.12 3.21
CA SER A 41 16.02 1.86 2.37
C SER A 41 15.49 2.33 1.01
N ASP A 42 14.27 1.94 0.65
CA ASP A 42 13.65 2.13 -0.65
C ASP A 42 12.52 3.15 -0.64
N PHE A 43 12.03 3.62 0.53
CA PHE A 43 11.03 4.69 0.59
C PHE A 43 11.70 6.05 0.53
N ARG A 44 11.57 6.73 -0.62
CA ARG A 44 12.05 8.10 -0.84
C ARG A 44 10.87 9.03 -1.06
N VAL A 45 10.72 10.04 -0.21
CA VAL A 45 9.81 11.18 -0.42
C VAL A 45 10.64 12.32 -1.03
N THR A 46 11.21 12.07 -2.22
CA THR A 46 11.87 13.12 -2.99
C THR A 46 11.15 13.26 -4.32
N ALA A 47 11.10 14.49 -4.84
CA ALA A 47 10.41 14.81 -6.10
C ALA A 47 10.92 14.03 -7.32
N GLU A 48 12.05 13.32 -7.21
CA GLU A 48 12.67 12.56 -8.29
C GLU A 48 12.21 11.08 -8.33
N ARG A 49 11.89 10.46 -7.19
CA ARG A 49 11.55 9.02 -7.16
C ARG A 49 10.61 8.63 -6.03
N VAL A 50 9.31 8.82 -6.27
CA VAL A 50 8.23 8.37 -5.38
C VAL A 50 7.58 7.10 -5.95
N ASN A 51 8.05 5.92 -5.53
CA ASN A 51 7.52 4.63 -5.96
C ASN A 51 6.42 4.06 -5.04
N LYS A 52 6.14 4.76 -3.93
CA LYS A 52 5.06 4.45 -2.99
C LYS A 52 4.46 5.75 -2.50
N THR A 53 3.14 5.88 -2.55
CA THR A 53 2.45 7.12 -2.18
C THR A 53 0.99 6.84 -1.87
N LEU A 54 0.16 7.86 -1.65
CA LEU A 54 -1.25 7.65 -1.28
C LEU A 54 -2.24 8.13 -2.33
N VAL A 55 -3.34 7.40 -2.46
CA VAL A 55 -4.63 7.96 -2.87
C VAL A 55 -5.34 8.40 -1.60
N ASN A 56 -5.45 9.70 -1.37
CA ASN A 56 -5.94 10.26 -0.12
C ASN A 56 -6.98 11.37 -0.36
N VAL A 57 -8.18 10.94 -0.77
CA VAL A 57 -9.29 11.82 -1.17
C VAL A 57 -10.50 11.56 -0.28
N GLY A 58 -11.18 12.63 0.16
CA GLY A 58 -12.30 12.51 1.09
C GLY A 58 -11.86 11.90 2.43
N GLN A 59 -12.50 10.81 2.83
CA GLN A 59 -12.23 10.08 4.08
C GLN A 59 -11.51 8.73 3.86
N VAL A 60 -10.96 8.47 2.67
CA VAL A 60 -10.14 7.28 2.39
C VAL A 60 -8.68 7.67 2.17
N ALA A 61 -7.74 6.98 2.83
CA ALA A 61 -6.31 7.00 2.51
C ALA A 61 -5.87 5.59 2.19
N MET A 62 -5.30 5.38 0.99
CA MET A 62 -4.82 4.08 0.53
C MET A 62 -3.41 4.24 -0.03
N TRP A 63 -2.46 3.48 0.50
CA TRP A 63 -1.14 3.37 -0.08
C TRP A 63 -1.18 2.65 -1.43
N VAL A 64 -0.43 3.18 -2.40
CA VAL A 64 -0.25 2.65 -3.75
C VAL A 64 1.23 2.56 -4.04
N ARG A 65 1.64 1.48 -4.69
CA ARG A 65 3.04 1.21 -5.06
C ARG A 65 3.16 1.02 -6.56
N ALA A 66 4.30 1.39 -7.15
CA ALA A 66 4.48 1.40 -8.60
C ALA A 66 4.41 0.00 -9.23
N ASN A 67 4.60 -1.05 -8.41
CA ASN A 67 4.40 -2.45 -8.77
C ASN A 67 2.94 -2.93 -8.59
N GLY A 68 2.01 -1.99 -8.40
CA GLY A 68 0.57 -2.19 -8.27
C GLY A 68 0.10 -2.97 -7.04
N GLU A 69 0.97 -3.17 -6.04
CA GLU A 69 0.52 -3.48 -4.67
C GLU A 69 -0.14 -2.22 -4.08
N THR A 70 -1.31 -2.39 -3.48
CA THR A 70 -2.08 -1.34 -2.83
C THR A 70 -2.43 -1.73 -1.39
N ALA A 71 -2.95 -0.76 -0.64
CA ALA A 71 -3.36 -0.90 0.76
C ALA A 71 -2.28 -1.45 1.70
N ARG A 72 -0.99 -1.33 1.37
CA ARG A 72 0.12 -1.75 2.23
C ARG A 72 1.12 -0.62 2.44
N GLU A 73 1.20 -0.13 3.68
CA GLU A 73 2.04 1.01 4.01
C GLU A 73 3.55 0.69 3.92
N PRO A 74 4.45 1.67 3.82
CA PRO A 74 5.89 1.44 3.67
C PRO A 74 6.52 0.57 4.76
N GLY A 75 6.00 0.63 5.99
CA GLY A 75 6.41 -0.20 7.13
C GLY A 75 5.97 -1.66 7.03
N GLY A 76 5.07 -1.98 6.09
CA GLY A 76 4.61 -3.34 5.81
C GLY A 76 3.33 -3.75 6.52
N ASP A 77 2.73 -2.83 7.27
CA ASP A 77 1.42 -2.96 7.91
C ASP A 77 0.26 -2.55 6.98
N SER A 78 -0.95 -2.53 7.56
CA SER A 78 -2.16 -2.10 6.87
C SER A 78 -2.03 -0.70 6.29
N GLY A 79 -2.47 -0.53 5.04
CA GLY A 79 -2.26 0.69 4.28
C GLY A 79 -3.52 1.27 3.64
N LEU A 80 -4.71 0.71 3.85
CA LEU A 80 -5.97 1.42 3.63
C LEU A 80 -6.60 1.80 4.96
N PHE A 81 -6.95 3.08 5.09
CA PHE A 81 -7.55 3.66 6.28
C PHE A 81 -8.88 4.34 5.97
N PHE A 82 -9.87 4.09 6.82
CA PHE A 82 -11.16 4.78 6.84
C PHE A 82 -11.70 4.89 8.28
N PRO A 83 -11.99 6.11 8.79
CA PRO A 83 -11.68 7.40 8.20
C PRO A 83 -10.17 7.61 8.00
N ARG A 84 -9.81 8.62 7.19
CA ARG A 84 -8.41 8.97 6.89
C ARG A 84 -7.59 9.19 8.14
N GLY A 85 -6.30 8.88 8.02
CA GLY A 85 -5.34 8.93 9.10
C GLY A 85 -4.18 7.97 8.85
N SER A 86 -3.44 7.70 9.91
CA SER A 86 -2.28 6.81 9.94
C SER A 86 -2.28 5.96 11.22
N THR A 87 -3.47 5.65 11.75
CA THR A 87 -3.61 4.92 13.03
C THR A 87 -4.05 3.48 12.81
N PRO A 88 -3.55 2.51 13.61
CA PRO A 88 -3.99 1.11 13.51
C PRO A 88 -5.50 0.92 13.69
N THR A 89 -6.17 1.78 14.46
CA THR A 89 -7.62 1.69 14.73
C THR A 89 -8.50 2.09 13.55
N THR A 90 -7.95 2.79 12.56
CA THR A 90 -8.68 3.18 11.33
C THR A 90 -8.29 2.32 10.13
N ALA A 91 -7.43 1.32 10.32
CA ALA A 91 -7.02 0.40 9.28
C ALA A 91 -8.19 -0.50 8.86
N ALA A 92 -8.48 -0.53 7.56
CA ALA A 92 -9.57 -1.29 6.98
C ALA A 92 -9.08 -2.43 6.06
N ILE A 93 -7.95 -2.25 5.35
CA ILE A 93 -7.34 -3.29 4.50
C ILE A 93 -5.85 -3.37 4.78
N PHE A 94 -5.35 -4.60 4.94
CA PHE A 94 -3.94 -4.89 5.20
C PHE A 94 -3.05 -4.77 3.96
N ALA A 95 -3.50 -5.33 2.84
CA ALA A 95 -2.86 -5.31 1.53
C ALA A 95 -3.88 -5.77 0.48
N ASP A 96 -3.83 -5.18 -0.70
CA ASP A 96 -4.62 -5.58 -1.86
C ASP A 96 -3.88 -5.23 -3.17
N GLY A 97 -4.56 -5.40 -4.30
CA GLY A 97 -4.01 -5.05 -5.60
C GLY A 97 -5.02 -5.27 -6.71
N PHE A 98 -4.67 -4.78 -7.90
CA PHE A 98 -5.48 -4.94 -9.09
C PHE A 98 -5.18 -6.27 -9.78
N ILE A 99 -6.22 -7.03 -10.12
CA ILE A 99 -6.13 -8.29 -10.87
C ILE A 99 -6.84 -8.14 -12.21
N TYR A 100 -6.19 -8.59 -13.28
CA TYR A 100 -6.73 -8.58 -14.63
C TYR A 100 -6.53 -9.94 -15.29
N GLY A 101 -7.43 -10.28 -16.22
CA GLY A 101 -7.36 -11.51 -16.97
C GLY A 101 -7.93 -11.33 -18.36
N GLY A 102 -7.41 -12.11 -19.32
CA GLY A 102 -7.82 -12.00 -20.70
C GLY A 102 -7.41 -13.22 -21.53
N LYS A 103 -8.05 -13.32 -22.69
CA LYS A 103 -7.60 -14.22 -23.77
C LYS A 103 -6.47 -13.52 -24.53
N VAL A 104 -5.33 -14.19 -24.70
CA VAL A 104 -4.17 -13.68 -25.43
C VAL A 104 -3.83 -14.58 -26.61
N ASN A 105 -3.27 -13.99 -27.68
CA ASN A 105 -2.78 -14.72 -28.84
C ASN A 105 -1.24 -14.75 -28.83
N ASP A 106 -0.67 -15.45 -27.84
CA ASP A 106 0.77 -15.58 -27.65
C ASP A 106 1.34 -16.92 -28.19
N GLY A 107 0.49 -17.76 -28.77
CA GLY A 107 0.87 -19.07 -29.32
C GLY A 107 0.85 -20.22 -28.31
N ILE A 108 0.41 -20.00 -27.06
CA ILE A 108 0.41 -21.01 -25.99
C ILE A 108 -1.03 -21.31 -25.50
N SER A 109 -1.41 -22.59 -25.44
CA SER A 109 -2.71 -23.06 -24.96
C SER A 109 -2.66 -23.58 -23.51
N PRO A 110 -3.63 -23.25 -22.62
CA PRO A 110 -4.82 -22.42 -22.89
C PRO A 110 -4.45 -20.96 -23.11
N ALA A 111 -5.17 -20.26 -23.98
CA ALA A 111 -4.95 -18.85 -24.31
C ALA A 111 -5.35 -17.86 -23.18
N ILE A 112 -5.61 -18.34 -21.97
CA ILE A 112 -6.01 -17.51 -20.83
C ILE A 112 -4.77 -17.10 -20.05
N ARG A 113 -4.63 -15.80 -19.80
CA ARG A 113 -3.63 -15.26 -18.87
C ARG A 113 -4.34 -14.45 -17.80
N VAL A 114 -3.79 -14.51 -16.59
CA VAL A 114 -4.18 -13.69 -15.46
C VAL A 114 -2.91 -13.07 -14.89
N GLY A 115 -2.97 -11.79 -14.57
CA GLY A 115 -1.88 -11.05 -13.96
C GLY A 115 -2.43 -10.04 -12.97
N GLY A 116 -1.52 -9.35 -12.28
CA GLY A 116 -1.88 -8.35 -11.29
C GLY A 116 -1.19 -8.58 -9.96
N SER A 117 -1.73 -7.94 -8.93
CA SER A 117 -1.20 -7.95 -7.57
C SER A 117 -2.32 -8.25 -6.58
N THR A 118 -2.00 -8.94 -5.49
CA THR A 118 -2.89 -9.13 -4.33
C THR A 118 -2.08 -8.81 -3.07
N TYR A 119 -2.06 -9.71 -2.08
CA TYR A 119 -1.10 -9.68 -0.98
C TYR A 119 0.36 -9.71 -1.46
N SER A 120 0.62 -10.37 -2.59
CA SER A 120 1.93 -10.39 -3.23
C SER A 120 1.88 -9.63 -4.56
N PRO A 121 2.86 -8.74 -4.82
CA PRO A 121 2.93 -8.03 -6.09
C PRO A 121 3.35 -8.98 -7.21
N GLY A 122 2.55 -9.06 -8.27
CA GLY A 122 2.87 -9.79 -9.50
C GLY A 122 3.17 -8.89 -10.69
N MET A 123 3.02 -7.57 -10.53
CA MET A 123 3.34 -6.58 -11.56
C MET A 123 4.71 -5.95 -11.35
N VAL A 124 5.20 -5.30 -12.40
CA VAL A 124 6.43 -4.50 -12.38
C VAL A 124 6.09 -3.09 -12.85
N PRO A 125 6.78 -2.05 -12.36
CA PRO A 125 6.53 -0.67 -12.80
C PRO A 125 6.77 -0.50 -14.30
N GLY A 126 6.04 0.43 -14.91
CA GLY A 126 6.28 0.93 -16.26
C GLY A 126 5.30 0.50 -17.33
N ALA A 127 5.34 1.22 -18.45
CA ALA A 127 4.54 0.91 -19.62
C ALA A 127 5.14 -0.25 -20.43
N ILE A 128 4.34 -0.80 -21.33
CA ILE A 128 4.83 -1.67 -22.41
C ILE A 128 5.16 -0.78 -23.60
N VAL A 129 6.46 -0.58 -23.88
CA VAL A 129 6.94 0.33 -24.94
C VAL A 129 6.94 -0.32 -26.31
N GLN A 130 7.07 -1.66 -26.36
CA GLN A 130 6.92 -2.47 -27.57
C GLN A 130 6.34 -3.84 -27.20
N LYS A 131 5.89 -4.63 -28.17
CA LYS A 131 5.30 -5.95 -27.91
C LYS A 131 6.25 -6.83 -27.06
N GLY A 132 5.88 -7.07 -25.80
CA GLY A 132 6.66 -7.87 -24.86
C GLY A 132 7.87 -7.17 -24.24
N VAL A 133 8.06 -5.87 -24.51
CA VAL A 133 9.16 -5.06 -23.98
C VAL A 133 8.60 -4.03 -23.02
N GLY A 134 8.95 -4.17 -21.74
CA GLY A 134 8.64 -3.17 -20.72
C GLY A 134 9.58 -1.97 -20.79
N GLU A 135 9.11 -0.84 -20.29
CA GLU A 135 9.93 0.33 -20.03
C GLU A 135 11.09 0.01 -19.06
N ASP A 136 12.18 0.79 -19.14
CA ASP A 136 13.27 0.67 -18.17
C ASP A 136 12.75 0.94 -16.76
N ARG A 137 12.96 -0.03 -15.86
CA ARG A 137 12.52 0.05 -14.47
C ARG A 137 13.14 1.21 -13.71
N ALA A 138 14.35 1.64 -14.08
CA ALA A 138 15.00 2.79 -13.46
C ALA A 138 14.21 4.09 -13.69
N GLU A 139 13.58 4.20 -14.86
CA GLU A 139 12.78 5.36 -15.28
C GLU A 139 11.29 5.22 -14.91
N ALA A 140 10.82 3.98 -14.81
CA ALA A 140 9.41 3.66 -14.61
C ALA A 140 8.96 3.56 -13.14
N ASP A 141 9.88 3.42 -12.18
CA ASP A 141 9.56 3.21 -10.76
C ASP A 141 9.11 4.51 -10.06
N ARG A 142 7.97 5.06 -10.51
CA ARG A 142 7.38 6.31 -10.04
C ARG A 142 5.86 6.28 -10.08
N ILE A 143 5.24 6.98 -9.14
CA ILE A 143 3.82 7.32 -9.12
C ILE A 143 3.70 8.84 -9.05
N TRP A 144 2.82 9.39 -9.88
CA TRP A 144 2.46 10.81 -9.87
C TRP A 144 1.13 11.01 -9.17
N ARG A 145 1.02 12.09 -8.40
CA ARG A 145 -0.23 12.52 -7.77
C ARG A 145 -0.51 13.97 -8.09
N VAL A 146 -1.76 14.24 -8.47
CA VAL A 146 -2.21 15.60 -8.75
C VAL A 146 -3.38 15.96 -7.86
N ARG A 147 -3.37 17.20 -7.38
CA ARG A 147 -4.51 17.87 -6.75
C ARG A 147 -4.49 19.31 -7.20
N ARG A 148 -5.64 19.84 -7.63
CA ARG A 148 -5.71 21.18 -8.24
C ARG A 148 -5.39 22.31 -7.25
N ASP A 149 -5.70 22.10 -5.97
CA ASP A 149 -5.60 23.09 -4.90
C ASP A 149 -4.26 23.02 -4.13
N TYR A 150 -3.26 22.25 -4.57
CA TYR A 150 -2.03 21.97 -3.80
C TYR A 150 -1.31 23.24 -3.30
N ALA A 151 -1.35 24.31 -4.10
CA ALA A 151 -0.68 25.57 -3.80
C ALA A 151 -1.27 26.29 -2.57
N THR A 152 -2.57 26.16 -2.34
CA THR A 152 -3.30 26.91 -1.30
C THR A 152 -3.89 26.03 -0.20
N ALA A 153 -4.03 24.73 -0.44
CA ALA A 153 -4.64 23.82 0.50
C ALA A 153 -3.82 23.62 1.79
N ASN A 154 -4.54 23.28 2.87
CA ASN A 154 -3.92 22.76 4.08
C ASN A 154 -3.48 21.30 3.86
N LEU A 155 -2.18 21.09 3.70
CA LEU A 155 -1.58 19.78 3.44
C LEU A 155 -1.13 19.05 4.71
N ARG A 156 -1.51 19.52 5.91
CA ARG A 156 -1.06 18.90 7.18
C ARG A 156 -1.47 17.44 7.28
N GLN A 157 -2.69 17.08 6.88
CA GLN A 157 -3.16 15.70 6.91
C GLN A 157 -2.43 14.84 5.86
N ASP A 158 -2.25 15.36 4.64
CA ASP A 158 -1.50 14.68 3.58
C ASP A 158 -0.05 14.41 4.00
N ALA A 159 0.59 15.37 4.67
CA ALA A 159 1.92 15.23 5.24
C ALA A 159 1.93 14.18 6.37
N ALA A 160 0.96 14.21 7.29
CA ALA A 160 0.86 13.23 8.36
C ALA A 160 0.81 11.79 7.81
N GLU A 161 0.01 11.57 6.76
CA GLU A 161 -0.13 10.27 6.11
C GLU A 161 1.13 9.87 5.35
N LEU A 162 1.68 10.76 4.51
CA LEU A 162 2.85 10.46 3.68
C LEU A 162 4.11 10.20 4.51
N PHE A 163 4.31 10.94 5.60
CA PHE A 163 5.43 10.76 6.52
C PHE A 163 5.13 9.79 7.67
N GLN A 164 3.92 9.23 7.73
CA GLN A 164 3.47 8.28 8.74
C GLN A 164 3.68 8.78 10.19
N VAL A 165 3.33 10.05 10.43
CA VAL A 165 3.37 10.70 11.74
C VAL A 165 1.97 11.17 12.14
N ARG A 166 1.79 11.57 13.40
CA ARG A 166 0.53 12.20 13.83
C ARG A 166 0.44 13.60 13.24
N ALA A 167 -0.78 14.08 12.95
CA ALA A 167 -0.98 15.45 12.42
C ALA A 167 -0.38 16.57 13.31
N ALA A 168 -0.29 16.33 14.62
CA ALA A 168 0.35 17.22 15.59
C ALA A 168 1.89 17.24 15.49
N GLU A 169 2.51 16.20 14.92
CA GLU A 169 3.96 16.06 14.76
C GLU A 169 4.43 16.59 13.39
N VAL A 170 3.50 16.95 12.50
CA VAL A 170 3.81 17.49 11.18
C VAL A 170 4.47 18.86 11.32
N THR A 171 5.63 19.01 10.68
CA THR A 171 6.38 20.26 10.60
C THR A 171 6.01 21.04 9.33
N ASP A 172 6.33 22.34 9.31
CA ASP A 172 6.14 23.16 8.10
C ASP A 172 7.03 22.69 6.94
N ALA A 173 8.20 22.11 7.25
CA ALA A 173 9.07 21.49 6.24
C ALA A 173 8.40 20.30 5.56
N MET A 174 7.76 19.39 6.31
CA MET A 174 7.00 18.28 5.73
C MET A 174 5.85 18.75 4.83
N ILE A 175 5.16 19.83 5.23
CA ILE A 175 4.11 20.44 4.41
C ILE A 175 4.70 21.04 3.12
N ALA A 176 5.86 21.69 3.21
CA ALA A 176 6.56 22.23 2.05
C ALA A 176 7.03 21.12 1.09
N ASP A 177 7.57 20.02 1.61
CA ASP A 177 7.99 18.86 0.81
C ASP A 177 6.82 18.24 0.05
N VAL A 178 5.68 18.04 0.71
CA VAL A 178 4.45 17.53 0.06
C VAL A 178 3.95 18.51 -0.99
N ARG A 179 4.01 19.82 -0.73
CA ARG A 179 3.62 20.83 -1.72
C ARG A 179 4.52 20.81 -2.95
N GLU A 180 5.84 20.71 -2.74
CA GLU A 180 6.80 20.64 -3.84
C GLU A 180 6.63 19.34 -4.64
N LEU A 181 6.33 18.21 -3.97
CA LEU A 181 6.00 16.96 -4.66
C LEU A 181 4.76 17.11 -5.56
N TYR A 182 3.67 17.70 -5.06
CA TYR A 182 2.49 17.97 -5.88
C TYR A 182 2.79 18.91 -7.04
N LYS A 183 3.64 19.92 -6.81
CA LYS A 183 4.07 20.85 -7.85
C LYS A 183 4.87 20.17 -8.95
N SER A 184 5.83 19.30 -8.57
CA SER A 184 6.59 18.51 -9.53
C SER A 184 5.72 17.52 -10.28
N ASP A 185 4.81 16.83 -9.59
CA ASP A 185 3.92 15.85 -10.23
C ASP A 185 2.90 16.52 -11.16
N TRP A 186 2.48 17.74 -10.85
CA TRP A 186 1.69 18.58 -11.74
C TRP A 186 2.53 18.93 -12.98
N LYS A 187 3.68 19.58 -12.81
CA LYS A 187 4.53 20.00 -13.92
C LYS A 187 4.94 18.84 -14.84
N ASP A 188 5.34 17.72 -14.26
CA ASP A 188 5.91 16.56 -14.95
C ASP A 188 4.86 15.43 -15.13
N TRP A 189 3.58 15.81 -15.21
CA TRP A 189 2.47 14.87 -15.40
C TRP A 189 2.68 14.04 -16.68
N PRO A 190 2.58 12.69 -16.62
CA PRO A 190 3.00 11.82 -17.72
C PRO A 190 1.89 11.67 -18.78
N ALA A 191 1.45 12.79 -19.34
CA ALA A 191 0.42 12.84 -20.39
C ALA A 191 0.86 12.11 -21.67
N ASP A 192 2.16 12.16 -21.98
CA ASP A 192 2.80 11.40 -23.06
C ASP A 192 2.67 9.87 -22.88
N LYS A 193 2.55 9.41 -21.63
CA LYS A 193 2.28 8.01 -21.27
C LYS A 193 0.79 7.68 -21.18
N GLY A 194 -0.09 8.61 -21.59
CA GLY A 194 -1.54 8.42 -21.60
C GLY A 194 -2.24 8.77 -20.28
N ALA A 195 -1.58 9.48 -19.36
CA ALA A 195 -2.25 10.00 -18.19
C ALA A 195 -3.32 11.04 -18.61
N PRO A 196 -4.54 10.98 -18.05
CA PRO A 196 -5.62 11.89 -18.44
C PRO A 196 -5.30 13.32 -18.00
N PHE A 197 -5.66 14.31 -18.81
CA PHE A 197 -5.54 15.73 -18.49
C PHE A 197 -6.71 16.53 -19.08
N TYR A 198 -6.88 17.77 -18.61
CA TYR A 198 -7.83 18.71 -19.18
C TYR A 198 -7.14 19.55 -20.25
N ASP A 199 -7.56 19.37 -21.50
CA ASP A 199 -7.08 20.13 -22.66
C ASP A 199 -7.98 21.35 -22.86
N ALA A 200 -7.49 22.53 -22.46
CA ALA A 200 -8.28 23.75 -22.44
C ALA A 200 -8.33 24.44 -23.82
N ASP A 201 -7.27 24.31 -24.60
CA ASP A 201 -7.07 24.94 -25.91
C ASP A 201 -7.25 23.98 -27.10
N GLY A 202 -7.41 22.68 -26.83
CA GLY A 202 -7.77 21.68 -27.83
C GLY A 202 -6.59 21.22 -28.68
N ASP A 203 -5.35 21.42 -28.22
CA ASP A 203 -4.13 21.09 -28.96
C ASP A 203 -3.62 19.66 -28.72
N GLY A 204 -4.29 18.93 -27.81
CA GLY A 204 -3.93 17.57 -27.42
C GLY A 204 -2.68 17.50 -26.54
N GLN A 205 -2.23 18.60 -25.94
CA GLN A 205 -1.03 18.67 -25.11
C GLN A 205 -1.36 19.04 -23.67
N TYR A 206 -0.55 18.53 -22.75
CA TYR A 206 -0.65 18.89 -21.35
C TYR A 206 0.03 20.25 -21.10
N ASN A 207 -0.78 21.24 -20.77
CA ASN A 207 -0.38 22.60 -20.47
C ASN A 207 -0.65 22.91 -18.96
N PRO A 208 0.33 22.67 -18.05
CA PRO A 208 0.17 22.79 -16.60
C PRO A 208 -0.16 24.20 -16.09
#